data_AF-A0A7X6ZZK2-F1
#
_entry.id   AF-A0A7X6ZZK2-F1
#
_cell.length_a   1.000
_cell.length_b   1.000
_cell.length_c   1.000
_cell.angle_alpha   90.00
_cell.angle_beta   90.00
_cell.angle_gamma   90.00
#
_symmetry.space_group_name_H-M   'P 1'
#
loop_
_entity.id
_entity.type
_entity.pdbx_description
1 polymer ?
#
loop_
_entity_poly.entity_id
_entity_poly.type
_entity_poly.pdbx_seq_one_letter_code
_entity_poly.pdbx_strand_id
1 'polypeptide(L)' 'MPVNLAALQNQTAIQAMPLLPVFQQALLTAKARPVIANWSEIEDIIATKVAEAITGTKTVKKALDDAVLEIDQLLK' A
#
# COMPACT_ATOMS: atom_id res chain seq x y z
N MET A 1 -16.18 -0.82 2.33
CA MET A 1 -16.28 -1.10 0.88
C MET A 1 -16.75 -2.54 0.71
N PRO A 2 -17.76 -2.82 -0.12
CA PRO A 2 -18.23 -4.18 -0.33
C PRO A 2 -17.16 -5.03 -1.01
N VAL A 3 -16.85 -6.21 -0.44
CA VAL A 3 -15.95 -7.20 -1.06
C VAL A 3 -16.68 -8.16 -2.01
N ASN A 4 -18.01 -8.05 -2.09
CA ASN A 4 -18.86 -8.80 -3.01
C ASN A 4 -19.07 -8.00 -4.31
N LEU A 5 -18.77 -8.62 -5.45
CA LEU A 5 -18.94 -8.04 -6.79
C LEU A 5 -20.37 -7.56 -7.06
N ALA A 6 -21.39 -8.30 -6.60
CA ALA A 6 -22.78 -7.92 -6.79
C ALA A 6 -23.17 -6.67 -5.97
N ALA A 7 -22.55 -6.49 -4.81
CA ALA A 7 -22.80 -5.33 -3.94
C ALA A 7 -22.08 -4.06 -4.45
N LEU A 8 -21.01 -4.21 -5.23
CA LEU A 8 -20.31 -3.10 -5.87
C LEU A 8 -21.17 -2.44 -6.98
N GLN A 9 -22.02 -3.20 -7.66
CA GLN A 9 -22.90 -2.70 -8.73
C GLN A 9 -24.29 -2.28 -8.22
N ASN A 10 -24.57 -2.46 -6.93
CA ASN A 10 -25.88 -2.19 -6.37
C ASN A 10 -26.10 -0.67 -6.21
N GLN A 11 -27.23 -0.19 -6.74
CA GLN A 11 -27.58 1.24 -6.76
C GLN A 11 -27.74 1.84 -5.36
N THR A 12 -28.23 1.07 -4.39
CA THR A 12 -28.34 1.49 -2.98
C THR A 12 -26.96 1.65 -2.35
N ALA A 13 -26.01 0.77 -2.67
CA ALA A 13 -24.64 0.87 -2.16
C ALA A 13 -23.89 2.05 -2.78
N ILE A 14 -24.10 2.33 -4.07
CA ILE A 14 -23.53 3.48 -4.78
C ILE A 14 -24.10 4.81 -4.23
N GLN A 15 -25.40 4.85 -3.94
CA GLN A 15 -26.04 6.02 -3.33
C GLN A 15 -25.59 6.26 -1.89
N ALA A 16 -25.39 5.20 -1.10
CA ALA A 16 -24.87 5.29 0.26
C ALA A 16 -23.37 5.62 0.30
N MET A 17 -22.62 5.34 -0.77
CA MET A 17 -21.18 5.56 -0.88
C MET A 17 -20.83 6.25 -2.21
N PRO A 18 -20.94 7.58 -2.30
CA PRO A 18 -20.70 8.31 -3.55
C PRO A 18 -19.26 8.18 -4.08
N LEU A 19 -18.30 7.82 -3.22
CA LEU A 19 -16.90 7.54 -3.60
C LEU A 19 -16.68 6.11 -4.11
N LEU A 20 -17.70 5.24 -4.08
CA LEU A 20 -17.58 3.84 -4.50
C LEU A 20 -17.07 3.66 -5.93
N PRO A 21 -17.48 4.47 -6.93
CA PRO A 21 -16.93 4.37 -8.29
C PRO A 21 -15.44 4.71 -8.36
N VAL A 22 -14.97 5.67 -7.56
CA VAL A 22 -13.54 6.04 -7.49
C VAL A 22 -12.73 4.89 -6.89
N PHE A 23 -13.25 4.26 -5.83
CA PHE A 23 -12.64 3.09 -5.23
C PHE A 23 -12.64 1.87 -6.16
N GLN A 24 -13.71 1.65 -6.94
CA GLN A 24 -13.74 0.59 -7.95
C GLN A 24 -12.66 0.78 -9.01
N GLN A 25 -12.47 2.01 -9.49
CA GLN A 25 -11.42 2.30 -10.45
C GLN A 25 -10.02 2.06 -9.86
N ALA A 26 -9.80 2.43 -8.59
CA ALA A 26 -8.55 2.17 -7.90
C ALA A 26 -8.32 0.66 -7.64
N LEU A 27 -9.37 -0.11 -7.37
CA LEU A 27 -9.29 -1.56 -7.18
C LEU A 27 -8.83 -2.31 -8.45
N LEU A 28 -9.06 -1.77 -9.64
CA LEU A 28 -8.60 -2.39 -10.90
C LEU A 28 -7.07 -2.44 -11.00
N THR A 29 -6.36 -1.48 -10.39
CA THR A 29 -4.89 -1.41 -10.41
C THR A 29 -4.27 -1.79 -9.06
N ALA A 30 -5.07 -1.87 -8.00
CA ALA A 30 -4.61 -2.27 -6.68
C ALA A 30 -4.15 -3.73 -6.70
N LYS A 31 -2.94 -3.97 -6.18
CA LYS A 31 -2.42 -5.31 -5.90
C LYS A 31 -2.56 -5.59 -4.41
N ALA A 32 -2.94 -6.82 -4.08
CA ALA A 32 -2.91 -7.27 -2.71
C ALA A 32 -1.48 -7.17 -2.15
N ARG A 33 -1.38 -6.79 -0.88
CA ARG A 33 -0.13 -6.85 -0.14
C ARG A 33 0.40 -8.29 -0.14
N PRO A 34 1.73 -8.51 -0.29
CA PRO A 34 2.33 -9.81 -0.13
C PRO A 34 1.93 -10.44 1.22
N VAL A 35 1.44 -11.68 1.19
CA VAL A 35 1.01 -12.41 2.39
C VAL A 35 2.23 -13.10 3.01
N ILE A 36 3.13 -12.29 3.56
CA ILE A 36 4.31 -12.74 4.29
C ILE A 36 4.21 -12.30 5.75
N ALA A 37 4.66 -13.15 6.68
CA ALA A 37 4.52 -12.89 8.12
C ALA A 37 5.12 -11.53 8.53
N ASN A 38 6.21 -11.15 7.88
CA ASN A 38 6.99 -9.97 8.21
C ASN A 38 6.55 -8.73 7.39
N TRP A 39 5.38 -8.76 6.73
CA TRP A 39 4.92 -7.66 5.86
C TRP A 39 4.74 -6.33 6.61
N SER A 40 4.25 -6.38 7.85
CA SER A 40 4.10 -5.19 8.69
C SER A 40 5.43 -4.50 8.96
N GLU A 41 6.48 -5.28 9.24
CA GLU A 41 7.83 -4.76 9.51
C GLU A 41 8.46 -4.17 8.23
N ILE A 42 8.20 -4.78 7.07
CA ILE A 42 8.61 -4.25 5.77
C ILE A 42 7.94 -2.90 5.48
N GLU A 43 6.64 -2.77 5.78
CA GLU A 43 5.92 -1.51 5.61
C GLU A 43 6.49 -0.39 6.49
N ASP A 44 6.85 -0.69 7.73
CA ASP A 44 7.47 0.24 8.67
C ASP A 44 8.86 0.70 8.20
N ILE A 45 9.67 -0.24 7.68
CA ILE A 45 10.98 0.08 7.07
C ILE A 45 10.78 1.02 5.87
N ILE A 46 9.86 0.69 4.96
CA ILE A 46 9.58 1.52 3.78
C ILE A 46 9.11 2.90 4.21
N ALA A 47 8.16 3.00 5.14
CA ALA A 47 7.62 4.28 5.63
C ALA A 47 8.73 5.16 6.21
N THR A 48 9.61 4.58 7.02
CA THR A 48 10.72 5.28 7.67
C THR A 48 11.72 5.81 6.63
N LYS A 49 12.17 4.96 5.70
CA LYS A 49 13.16 5.36 4.69
C LYS A 49 12.59 6.34 3.67
N VAL A 50 11.32 6.20 3.29
CA VAL A 50 10.64 7.18 2.44
C VAL A 50 10.51 8.52 3.17
N ALA A 51 10.21 8.53 4.47
CA ALA A 51 10.24 9.76 5.25
C ALA A 51 11.62 10.42 5.26
N GLU A 52 12.70 9.67 5.48
CA GLU A 52 14.09 10.16 5.40
C GLU A 52 14.45 10.76 4.03
N ALA A 53 13.91 10.18 2.95
CA ALA A 53 14.09 10.67 1.59
C ALA A 53 13.31 11.98 1.34
N ILE A 54 12.09 12.07 1.86
CA ILE A 54 11.22 13.25 1.72
C ILE A 54 11.75 14.42 2.56
N THR A 55 12.23 14.16 3.78
CA THR A 55 12.80 15.19 4.66
C THR A 55 14.19 15.66 4.22
N GLY A 56 14.78 15.01 3.20
CA GLY A 56 16.12 15.33 2.70
C GLY A 56 17.25 14.89 3.63
N THR A 57 16.94 14.05 4.63
CA THR A 57 17.95 13.47 5.54
C THR A 57 18.90 12.55 4.78
N LYS A 58 18.39 11.85 3.76
CA LYS A 58 19.19 11.06 2.81
C LYS A 58 18.74 11.35 1.38
N THR A 59 19.63 11.08 0.41
CA THR A 59 19.22 11.05 -0.99
C THR A 59 18.25 9.90 -1.20
N VAL A 60 17.28 10.06 -2.12
CA VAL A 60 16.28 9.02 -2.45
C VAL A 60 16.96 7.69 -2.75
N LYS A 61 18.05 7.71 -3.53
CA LYS A 61 18.82 6.50 -3.85
C LYS A 61 19.33 5.80 -2.59
N LYS A 62 19.97 6.54 -1.67
CA LYS A 62 20.56 5.96 -0.45
C LYS A 62 19.47 5.45 0.51
N ALA A 63 18.37 6.18 0.64
CA ALA A 63 17.25 5.74 1.47
C ALA A 63 16.62 4.43 0.97
N LEU A 64 16.45 4.29 -0.35
CA LEU A 64 15.92 3.07 -0.97
C LEU A 64 16.93 1.92 -0.94
N ASP A 65 18.22 2.19 -1.16
CA ASP A 65 19.28 1.18 -1.03
C ASP A 65 19.35 0.63 0.41
N ASP A 66 19.24 1.51 1.42
CA ASP A 66 19.17 1.12 2.83
C ASP A 66 17.91 0.30 3.14
N ALA A 67 16.75 0.68 2.57
CA ALA A 67 15.49 -0.05 2.73
C ALA A 67 15.60 -1.49 2.21
N VAL A 68 16.22 -1.68 1.03
CA VAL A 68 16.43 -3.01 0.44
C VAL A 68 17.29 -3.88 1.34
N LEU A 69 18.38 -3.34 1.88
CA LEU A 69 19.27 -4.09 2.78
C LEU A 69 18.56 -4.52 4.08
N GLU A 70 17.74 -3.66 4.67
CA GLU A 70 16.98 -3.96 5.88
C GLU A 70 15.87 -4.99 5.61
N ILE A 71 15.15 -4.87 4.49
CA ILE A 71 14.13 -5.83 4.07
C ILE A 71 14.75 -7.20 3.76
N ASP A 72 15.89 -7.25 3.07
CA ASP A 72 16.59 -8.51 2.76
C ASP A 72 17.12 -9.20 4.02
N GLN A 73 17.53 -8.45 5.06
CA GLN A 73 17.91 -9.02 6.34
C GLN A 73 16.71 -9.61 7.09
N LEU A 74 15.55 -8.99 6.98
CA LEU A 74 14.32 -9.39 7.64
C LEU A 74 13.61 -10.56 6.92
N LEU A 75 13.92 -10.79 5.65
CA LEU A 75 13.42 -11.90 4.83
C LEU A 75 14.37 -13.10 4.77
N LYS A 76 15.56 -13.02 5.36
CA LYS A 76 16.51 -14.13 5.50
C LYS A 76 16.07 -15.13 6.56
#